data_AF-A0A7K4F1P8-F1
#
_entry.id   AF-A0A7K4F1P8-F1
#
_cell.length_a   1.000
_cell.length_b   1.000
_cell.length_c   1.000
_cell.angle_alpha   90.00
_cell.angle_beta   90.00
_cell.angle_gamma   90.00
#
_symmetry.space_group_name_H-M   'P 1'
#
loop_
_entity.id
_entity.type
_entity.pdbx_description
1 polymer ?
#
loop_
_entity_poly.entity_id
_entity_poly.type
_entity_poly.pdbx_seq_one_letter_code
_entity_poly.pdbx_strand_id
1 'polypeptide(L)'
;TENSPDVKPYTQETNTEWINVELPPELKTIQTLLKLALDERYTILRKNGIKLAEQQSLSALLRIRQFVLNQNRRSAKPLFTAIRIHYALNILEAHGVTPFLKFCERAKAKKGVGVKDLFEIDPNFTRAIHLANEAQSKGIEHSKIPKLKEIIESVPGKALIFTSYRDSVDLIYKKLTELGISAGILIGKAGDTGLKQKKQIETVQNFRDGVFQVLVATRVGEEGLDIAEVNQVIFYDNVPSSVRFIQRRGRTGRKDTGKLVVLIAKNTIDETYYWIGKRKMSAAKSMGDKMTKVLEKNQEIESQKTGLDAFI
;
A
#
# COMPACT_ATOMS: atom_id res chain seq x y z
N THR A 1 0.98 -24.92 13.09
CA THR A 1 1.44 -23.90 12.10
C THR A 1 1.05 -24.34 10.69
N GLU A 2 1.29 -23.53 9.66
CA GLU A 2 0.94 -23.84 8.24
C GLU A 2 1.62 -25.13 7.71
N ASN A 3 2.67 -25.59 8.39
CA ASN A 3 3.37 -26.85 8.12
C ASN A 3 2.83 -28.03 8.96
N SER A 4 1.78 -27.83 9.75
CA SER A 4 1.17 -28.89 10.54
C SER A 4 0.52 -29.92 9.60
N PRO A 5 0.69 -31.23 9.86
CA PRO A 5 0.12 -32.29 9.04
C PRO A 5 -1.39 -32.14 8.80
N ASP A 6 -2.12 -31.60 9.77
CA ASP A 6 -3.59 -31.46 9.73
C ASP A 6 -4.06 -30.24 8.92
N VAL A 7 -3.19 -29.25 8.72
CA VAL A 7 -3.51 -27.98 8.06
C VAL A 7 -3.00 -27.97 6.61
N LYS A 8 -1.89 -28.67 6.35
CA LYS A 8 -1.21 -28.77 5.05
C LYS A 8 -2.14 -29.20 3.89
N PRO A 9 -3.11 -30.12 4.06
CA PRO A 9 -4.02 -30.52 2.98
C PRO A 9 -5.00 -29.42 2.54
N TYR A 10 -5.21 -28.40 3.40
CA TYR A 10 -6.18 -27.33 3.18
C TYR A 10 -5.52 -25.98 2.86
N THR A 11 -4.18 -25.93 2.82
CA THR A 11 -3.43 -24.72 2.48
C THR A 11 -2.89 -24.78 1.06
N GLN A 12 -3.42 -23.95 0.17
CA GLN A 12 -2.78 -23.68 -1.12
C GLN A 12 -1.59 -22.72 -0.93
N GLU A 13 -0.46 -23.03 -1.55
CA GLU A 13 0.69 -22.13 -1.63
C GLU A 13 0.46 -21.09 -2.73
N THR A 14 0.16 -19.85 -2.36
CA THR A 14 0.17 -18.73 -3.30
C THR A 14 1.62 -18.36 -3.63
N ASN A 15 2.11 -18.69 -4.83
CA ASN A 15 3.42 -18.24 -5.30
C ASN A 15 3.39 -16.70 -5.48
N THR A 16 4.03 -16.00 -4.54
CA THR A 16 4.08 -14.53 -4.52
C THR A 16 5.38 -14.06 -5.16
N GLU A 17 5.29 -13.45 -6.33
CA GLU A 17 6.41 -12.83 -7.02
C GLU A 17 6.56 -11.37 -6.59
N TRP A 18 7.76 -11.00 -6.13
CA TRP A 18 8.10 -9.64 -5.75
C TRP A 18 8.95 -9.01 -6.84
N ILE A 19 8.40 -8.03 -7.57
CA ILE A 19 9.06 -7.41 -8.72
C ILE A 19 9.53 -6.02 -8.33
N ASN A 20 10.85 -5.81 -8.40
CA ASN A 20 11.45 -4.51 -8.15
C ASN A 20 11.41 -3.63 -9.39
N VAL A 21 11.14 -2.34 -9.17
CA VAL A 21 11.05 -1.32 -10.21
C VAL A 21 11.87 -0.10 -9.76
N GLU A 22 12.64 0.47 -10.67
CA GLU A 22 13.40 1.70 -10.41
C GLU A 22 12.53 2.94 -10.60
N LEU A 23 12.69 3.95 -9.73
CA LEU A 23 12.13 5.27 -9.97
C LEU A 23 12.81 5.94 -11.17
N PRO A 24 12.06 6.59 -12.07
CA PRO A 24 12.64 7.44 -13.12
C PRO A 24 13.54 8.54 -12.52
N PRO A 25 14.57 9.00 -13.24
CA PRO A 25 15.47 10.06 -12.78
C PRO A 25 14.73 11.32 -12.31
N GLU A 26 13.68 11.73 -13.01
CA GLU A 26 12.87 12.89 -12.69
C GLU A 26 12.19 12.74 -11.32
N LEU A 27 11.61 11.57 -11.05
CA LEU A 27 11.00 11.27 -9.76
C LEU A 27 12.05 11.18 -8.64
N LYS A 28 13.27 10.69 -8.93
CA LYS A 28 14.38 10.69 -7.97
C LYS A 28 14.79 12.12 -7.59
N THR A 29 14.82 13.04 -8.54
CA THR A 29 15.09 14.47 -8.26
C THR A 29 13.99 15.08 -7.39
N ILE A 30 12.72 14.84 -7.72
CA ILE A 30 11.58 15.33 -6.94
C ILE A 30 11.59 14.71 -5.53
N GLN A 31 11.88 13.41 -5.41
CA GLN A 31 12.01 12.69 -4.14
C GLN A 31 13.08 13.34 -3.24
N THR A 32 14.25 13.68 -3.79
CA THR A 32 15.32 14.35 -3.05
C THR A 32 14.87 15.70 -2.50
N LEU A 33 14.18 16.52 -3.30
CA LEU A 33 13.66 17.82 -2.86
C LEU A 33 12.62 17.66 -1.72
N LEU A 34 11.70 16.70 -1.83
CA LEU A 34 10.73 16.42 -0.77
C LEU A 34 11.41 15.96 0.52
N LYS A 35 12.46 15.13 0.43
CA LYS A 35 13.26 14.69 1.59
C LYS A 35 14.00 15.86 2.24
N LEU A 36 14.56 16.78 1.45
CA LEU A 36 15.20 18.01 1.96
C LEU A 36 14.20 18.92 2.68
N ALA A 37 13.03 19.16 2.06
CA ALA A 37 11.95 19.93 2.69
C ALA A 37 11.54 19.30 4.03
N LEU A 38 11.44 17.97 4.08
CA LEU A 38 11.05 17.23 5.28
C LEU A 38 12.09 17.34 6.40
N ASP A 39 13.39 17.19 6.08
CA ASP A 39 14.45 17.29 7.07
C ASP A 39 14.56 18.70 7.68
N GLU A 40 14.31 19.75 6.88
CA GLU A 40 14.22 21.12 7.39
C GLU A 40 13.14 21.22 8.49
N ARG A 41 11.97 20.59 8.28
CA ARG A 41 10.91 20.57 9.30
C ARG A 41 11.31 19.78 10.53
N TYR A 42 12.01 18.66 10.40
CA TYR A 42 12.54 17.94 11.55
C TYR A 42 13.53 18.76 12.35
N THR A 43 14.43 19.48 11.67
CA THR A 43 15.40 20.36 12.31
C THR A 43 14.70 21.46 13.10
N ILE A 44 13.64 22.07 12.56
CA ILE A 44 12.83 23.06 13.29
C ILE A 44 12.10 22.43 14.48
N LEU A 45 11.51 21.24 14.32
CA LEU A 45 10.84 20.53 15.42
C LEU A 45 11.80 20.20 16.55
N ARG A 46 13.02 19.73 16.24
CA ARG A 46 14.09 19.48 17.23
C ARG A 46 14.50 20.76 17.95
N LYS A 47 14.72 21.86 17.21
CA LYS A 47 15.01 23.19 17.80
C LYS A 47 13.89 23.67 18.74
N ASN A 48 12.64 23.31 18.44
CA ASN A 48 11.50 23.62 19.30
C ASN A 48 11.33 22.68 20.50
N GLY A 49 12.27 21.76 20.73
CA GLY A 49 12.28 20.83 21.86
C GLY A 49 11.49 19.53 21.64
N ILE A 50 11.05 19.24 20.41
CA ILE A 50 10.42 17.95 20.10
C ILE A 50 11.53 16.91 19.89
N LYS A 51 11.55 15.89 20.75
CA LYS A 51 12.47 14.75 20.61
C LYS A 51 12.04 13.87 19.45
N LEU A 52 12.74 13.97 18.33
CA LEU A 52 12.57 13.13 17.14
C LEU A 52 13.89 12.44 16.82
N ALA A 53 13.84 11.16 16.49
CA ALA A 53 14.93 10.49 15.78
C ALA A 53 15.14 11.10 14.38
N GLU A 54 16.28 10.83 13.76
CA GLU A 54 16.66 11.36 12.44
C GLU A 54 15.61 11.08 11.36
N GLN A 55 15.09 9.86 11.34
CA GLN A 55 14.03 9.44 10.43
C GLN A 55 12.74 9.17 11.21
N GLN A 56 11.63 9.74 10.74
CA GLN A 56 10.31 9.54 11.34
C GLN A 56 9.35 8.89 10.36
N SER A 57 8.54 7.97 10.88
CA SER A 57 7.34 7.53 10.16
C SER A 57 6.25 8.59 10.24
N LEU A 58 5.39 8.65 9.23
CA LEU A 58 4.17 9.46 9.27
C LEU A 58 3.36 9.21 10.55
N SER A 59 3.23 7.94 10.97
CA SER A 59 2.54 7.57 12.21
C SER A 59 3.19 8.19 13.46
N ALA A 60 4.50 8.36 13.49
CA ALA A 60 5.18 9.01 14.61
C ALA A 60 4.83 10.50 14.70
N LEU A 61 4.79 11.20 13.57
CA LEU A 61 4.37 12.61 13.51
C LEU A 61 2.90 12.79 13.91
N LEU A 62 2.02 11.88 13.48
CA LEU A 62 0.61 11.92 13.84
C LEU A 62 0.38 11.75 15.36
N ARG A 63 1.17 10.89 16.03
CA ARG A 63 1.06 10.68 17.48
C ARG A 63 1.36 11.93 18.30
N ILE A 64 2.28 12.79 17.85
CA ILE A 64 2.66 14.00 18.59
C ILE A 64 1.75 15.20 18.31
N ARG A 65 0.76 15.07 17.41
CA ARG A 65 -0.13 16.18 17.00
C ARG A 65 -0.85 16.83 18.18
N GLN A 66 -1.45 16.02 19.05
CA GLN A 66 -2.23 16.55 20.18
C GLN A 66 -1.33 17.27 21.18
N PHE A 67 -0.16 16.69 21.47
CA PHE A 67 0.85 17.31 22.33
C PHE A 67 1.30 18.68 21.76
N VAL A 68 1.61 18.75 20.47
CA VAL A 68 2.03 19.99 19.82
C VAL A 68 0.93 21.06 19.86
N LEU A 69 -0.33 20.68 19.60
CA LEU A 69 -1.45 21.62 19.63
C LEU A 69 -1.73 22.17 21.04
N ASN A 70 -1.55 21.34 22.07
CA ASN A 70 -1.89 21.69 23.45
C ASN A 70 -0.73 22.36 24.19
N GLN A 71 0.50 21.88 24.00
CA GLN A 71 1.64 22.19 24.86
C GLN A 71 2.82 22.84 24.12
N ASN A 72 2.92 22.73 22.78
CA ASN A 72 4.05 23.27 22.02
C ASN A 72 3.58 23.91 20.70
N ARG A 73 2.73 24.94 20.81
CA ARG A 73 2.06 25.57 19.65
C ARG A 73 3.03 26.13 18.60
N ARG A 74 4.22 26.56 18.99
CA ARG A 74 5.29 26.99 18.05
C ARG A 74 5.70 25.88 17.06
N SER A 75 5.49 24.62 17.43
CA SER A 75 5.76 23.46 16.58
C SER A 75 4.61 23.06 15.66
N ALA A 76 3.45 23.71 15.76
CA ALA A 76 2.27 23.34 14.97
C ALA A 76 2.57 23.45 13.47
N LYS A 77 3.05 24.61 13.01
CA LYS A 77 3.39 24.85 11.61
C LYS A 77 4.37 23.81 11.05
N PRO A 78 5.59 23.62 11.60
CA PRO A 78 6.53 22.64 11.06
C PRO A 78 6.01 21.20 11.15
N LEU A 79 5.22 20.84 12.16
CA LEU A 79 4.60 19.51 12.25
C LEU A 79 3.59 19.28 11.12
N PHE A 80 2.65 20.21 10.93
CA PHE A 80 1.59 20.05 9.93
C PHE A 80 2.13 20.12 8.50
N THR A 81 3.20 20.87 8.25
CA THR A 81 3.91 20.82 6.95
C THR A 81 4.68 19.52 6.80
N ALA A 82 5.37 19.01 7.83
CA ALA A 82 6.08 17.73 7.77
C ALA A 82 5.12 16.56 7.46
N ILE A 83 3.93 16.56 8.08
CA ILE A 83 2.88 15.57 7.80
C ILE A 83 2.45 15.63 6.32
N ARG A 84 2.23 16.83 5.77
CA ARG A 84 1.86 17.00 4.35
C ARG A 84 2.97 16.56 3.41
N ILE A 85 4.22 16.90 3.70
CA ILE A 85 5.38 16.47 2.91
C ILE A 85 5.50 14.94 2.93
N HIS A 86 5.29 14.30 4.08
CA HIS A 86 5.24 12.83 4.19
C HIS A 86 4.18 12.19 3.29
N TYR A 87 2.96 12.72 3.31
CA TYR A 87 1.91 12.24 2.41
C TYR A 87 2.32 12.43 0.95
N ALA A 88 2.85 13.60 0.60
CA ALA A 88 3.29 13.90 -0.76
C ALA A 88 4.41 12.94 -1.22
N LEU A 89 5.41 12.73 -0.36
CA LEU A 89 6.54 11.83 -0.62
C LEU A 89 6.07 10.39 -0.83
N ASN A 90 5.25 9.86 0.08
CA ASN A 90 4.71 8.51 -0.06
C ASN A 90 3.89 8.32 -1.34
N ILE A 91 3.11 9.35 -1.73
CA ILE A 91 2.32 9.28 -2.96
C ILE A 91 3.22 9.31 -4.19
N LEU A 92 4.20 10.21 -4.24
CA LEU A 92 5.16 10.27 -5.34
C LEU A 92 5.90 8.93 -5.49
N GLU A 93 6.42 8.42 -4.38
CA GLU A 93 7.21 7.19 -4.30
C GLU A 93 6.43 5.94 -4.69
N ALA A 94 5.18 5.80 -4.25
CA ALA A 94 4.38 4.61 -4.50
C ALA A 94 3.54 4.70 -5.78
N HIS A 95 3.14 5.90 -6.19
CA HIS A 95 2.10 6.12 -7.21
C HIS A 95 2.47 7.05 -8.36
N GLY A 96 3.53 7.86 -8.26
CA GLY A 96 4.03 8.68 -9.35
C GLY A 96 3.52 10.12 -9.37
N VAL A 97 3.66 10.74 -10.55
CA VAL A 97 3.61 12.20 -10.73
C VAL A 97 2.18 12.70 -10.68
N THR A 98 1.27 12.13 -11.47
CA THR A 98 -0.13 12.58 -11.51
C THR A 98 -0.83 12.48 -10.13
N PRO A 99 -0.74 11.37 -9.38
CA PRO A 99 -1.34 11.29 -8.04
C PRO A 99 -0.72 12.29 -7.06
N PHE A 100 0.59 12.54 -7.15
CA PHE A 100 1.28 13.55 -6.36
C PHE A 100 0.76 14.96 -6.64
N LEU A 101 0.61 15.35 -7.91
CA LEU A 101 0.09 16.66 -8.30
C LEU A 101 -1.36 16.85 -7.84
N LYS A 102 -2.24 15.85 -8.05
CA LYS A 102 -3.62 15.89 -7.56
C LYS A 102 -3.70 16.02 -6.04
N PHE A 103 -2.81 15.34 -5.31
CA PHE A 103 -2.70 15.54 -3.86
C PHE A 103 -2.32 16.99 -3.52
N CYS A 104 -1.32 17.55 -4.21
CA CYS A 104 -0.86 18.91 -3.98
C CYS A 104 -1.97 19.94 -4.23
N GLU A 105 -2.73 19.81 -5.33
CA GLU A 105 -3.87 20.68 -5.64
C GLU A 105 -4.92 20.69 -4.51
N ARG A 106 -5.36 19.50 -4.08
CA ARG A 106 -6.34 19.38 -3.00
C ARG A 106 -5.80 19.87 -1.66
N ALA A 107 -4.53 19.60 -1.37
CA ALA A 107 -3.90 20.02 -0.13
C ALA A 107 -3.72 21.55 -0.07
N LYS A 108 -3.43 22.19 -1.21
CA LYS A 108 -3.37 23.65 -1.34
C LYS A 108 -4.75 24.29 -1.18
N ALA A 109 -5.80 23.68 -1.74
CA ALA A 109 -7.18 24.19 -1.64
C ALA A 109 -7.75 24.14 -0.20
N LYS A 110 -7.37 23.14 0.60
CA LYS A 110 -7.83 22.96 1.99
C LYS A 110 -7.12 23.90 2.97
N LYS A 111 -7.34 25.23 2.87
CA LYS A 111 -6.79 26.27 3.78
C LYS A 111 -6.51 25.74 5.19
N GLY A 112 -5.31 25.98 5.72
CA GLY A 112 -4.93 25.45 7.03
C GLY A 112 -3.51 25.81 7.44
N VAL A 113 -3.14 25.40 8.65
CA VAL A 113 -1.83 25.70 9.24
C VAL A 113 -0.70 25.20 8.34
N GLY A 114 0.17 26.14 7.93
CA GLY A 114 1.36 25.87 7.12
C GLY A 114 1.11 25.62 5.64
N VAL A 115 -0.14 25.73 5.15
CA VAL A 115 -0.45 25.50 3.72
C VAL A 115 0.24 26.54 2.84
N LYS A 116 0.01 27.84 3.09
CA LYS A 116 0.64 28.91 2.31
C LYS A 116 2.16 28.78 2.32
N ASP A 117 2.73 28.54 3.49
CA ASP A 117 4.17 28.40 3.66
C ASP A 117 4.76 27.24 2.87
N LEU A 118 4.07 26.09 2.85
CA LEU A 118 4.55 24.92 2.12
C LEU A 118 4.40 25.08 0.60
N PHE A 119 3.26 25.62 0.13
CA PHE A 119 2.91 25.61 -1.30
C PHE A 119 3.33 26.88 -2.05
N GLU A 120 3.73 27.95 -1.34
CA GLU A 120 4.09 29.24 -1.96
C GLU A 120 5.46 29.75 -1.52
N ILE A 121 6.01 29.27 -0.39
CA ILE A 121 7.25 29.84 0.20
C ILE A 121 8.39 28.82 0.24
N ASP A 122 8.12 27.56 0.60
CA ASP A 122 9.13 26.50 0.70
C ASP A 122 9.83 26.25 -0.65
N PRO A 123 11.14 26.54 -0.80
CA PRO A 123 11.82 26.48 -2.08
C PRO A 123 11.95 25.03 -2.59
N ASN A 124 12.14 24.07 -1.69
CA ASN A 124 12.30 22.67 -2.05
C ASN A 124 10.97 22.08 -2.53
N PHE A 125 9.89 22.34 -1.79
CA PHE A 125 8.57 21.80 -2.09
C PHE A 125 7.95 22.46 -3.34
N THR A 126 8.09 23.78 -3.50
CA THR A 126 7.63 24.48 -4.71
C THR A 126 8.41 24.03 -5.95
N ARG A 127 9.73 23.85 -5.86
CA ARG A 127 10.54 23.28 -6.94
C ARG A 127 10.14 21.86 -7.27
N ALA A 128 9.82 21.03 -6.27
CA ALA A 128 9.34 19.66 -6.47
C ALA A 128 8.02 19.64 -7.28
N ILE A 129 7.06 20.53 -6.95
CA ILE A 129 5.81 20.67 -7.72
C ILE A 129 6.09 21.12 -9.17
N HIS A 130 6.99 22.08 -9.36
CA HIS A 130 7.34 22.56 -10.69
C HIS A 130 7.93 21.44 -11.57
N LEU A 131 8.92 20.70 -11.04
CA LEU A 131 9.52 19.56 -11.75
C LEU A 131 8.52 18.43 -12.01
N ALA A 132 7.57 18.21 -11.09
CA ALA A 132 6.48 17.26 -11.31
C ALA A 132 5.57 17.68 -12.48
N ASN A 133 5.21 18.96 -12.59
CA ASN A 133 4.44 19.44 -13.75
C ASN A 133 5.22 19.30 -15.05
N GLU A 134 6.52 19.60 -15.04
CA GLU A 134 7.39 19.39 -16.20
C GLU A 134 7.44 17.91 -16.60
N ALA A 135 7.64 17.00 -15.65
CA ALA A 135 7.62 15.56 -15.88
C ALA A 135 6.27 15.11 -16.47
N GLN A 136 5.15 15.56 -15.91
CA GLN A 136 3.81 15.23 -16.41
C GLN A 136 3.60 15.73 -17.85
N SER A 137 4.05 16.94 -18.18
CA SER A 137 3.95 17.50 -19.54
C SER A 137 4.73 16.69 -20.59
N LYS A 138 5.81 16.02 -20.17
CA LYS A 138 6.60 15.10 -21.00
C LYS A 138 6.05 13.67 -21.00
N GLY A 139 4.90 13.43 -20.37
CA GLY A 139 4.30 12.10 -20.24
C GLY A 139 5.06 11.17 -19.29
N ILE A 140 5.96 11.69 -18.46
CA ILE A 140 6.76 10.91 -17.53
C ILE A 140 5.91 10.57 -16.31
N GLU A 141 5.73 9.28 -16.08
CA GLU A 141 5.01 8.72 -14.94
C GLU A 141 5.85 7.65 -14.24
N HIS A 142 5.28 7.02 -13.21
CA HIS A 142 5.96 5.96 -12.48
C HIS A 142 6.24 4.74 -13.39
N SER A 143 7.48 4.24 -13.36
CA SER A 143 7.95 3.01 -14.03
C SER A 143 7.13 1.72 -13.73
N LYS A 144 6.25 1.74 -12.74
CA LYS A 144 5.34 0.62 -12.46
C LYS A 144 4.28 0.47 -13.55
N ILE A 145 3.88 1.56 -14.22
CA ILE A 145 2.87 1.54 -15.28
C ILE A 145 3.33 0.69 -16.48
N PRO A 146 4.50 0.92 -17.11
CA PRO A 146 4.96 0.03 -18.18
C PRO A 146 5.18 -1.40 -17.67
N LYS A 147 5.63 -1.57 -16.42
CA LYS A 147 5.80 -2.90 -15.83
C LYS A 147 4.49 -3.67 -15.66
N LEU A 148 3.39 -2.97 -15.35
CA LEU A 148 2.05 -3.59 -15.29
C LEU A 148 1.68 -4.24 -16.62
N LYS A 149 1.95 -3.55 -17.74
CA LYS A 149 1.67 -4.10 -19.08
C LYS A 149 2.37 -5.43 -19.29
N GLU A 150 3.69 -5.48 -19.05
CA GLU A 150 4.49 -6.70 -19.18
C GLU A 150 3.94 -7.85 -18.32
N ILE A 151 3.55 -7.56 -17.08
CA ILE A 151 3.01 -8.56 -16.16
C ILE A 151 1.66 -9.07 -16.67
N ILE A 152 0.77 -8.16 -17.08
CA ILE A 152 -0.57 -8.50 -17.56
C ILE A 152 -0.49 -9.41 -18.78
N GLU A 153 0.39 -9.08 -19.73
CA GLU A 153 0.61 -9.87 -20.96
C GLU A 153 1.30 -11.22 -20.69
N SER A 154 2.04 -11.36 -19.58
CA SER A 154 2.73 -12.61 -19.23
C SER A 154 1.81 -13.75 -18.79
N VAL A 155 0.57 -13.44 -18.36
CA VAL A 155 -0.42 -14.42 -17.93
C VAL A 155 -1.73 -14.15 -18.65
N PRO A 156 -2.16 -15.03 -19.59
CA PRO A 156 -3.43 -14.84 -20.29
C PRO A 156 -4.59 -14.93 -19.32
N GLY A 157 -5.66 -14.16 -19.59
CA GLY A 157 -6.88 -14.14 -18.81
C GLY A 157 -7.04 -12.89 -17.94
N LYS A 158 -7.84 -13.01 -16.88
CA LYS A 158 -8.31 -11.88 -16.08
C LYS A 158 -7.30 -11.49 -15.01
N ALA A 159 -7.10 -10.18 -14.85
CA ALA A 159 -6.20 -9.61 -13.84
C ALA A 159 -6.94 -8.70 -12.86
N LEU A 160 -6.58 -8.78 -11.59
CA LEU A 160 -7.05 -7.86 -10.55
C LEU A 160 -5.87 -7.03 -10.04
N ILE A 161 -5.94 -5.72 -10.22
CA ILE A 161 -4.90 -4.78 -9.74
C ILE A 161 -5.42 -4.07 -8.49
N PHE A 162 -4.69 -4.19 -7.40
CA PHE A 162 -4.96 -3.46 -6.17
C PHE A 162 -4.04 -2.25 -6.02
N THR A 163 -4.63 -1.13 -5.62
CA THR A 163 -3.86 0.03 -5.15
C THR A 163 -4.53 0.77 -3.99
N SER A 164 -3.75 1.38 -3.09
CA SER A 164 -4.32 2.10 -1.94
C SER A 164 -4.89 3.48 -2.26
N TYR A 165 -4.50 4.10 -3.38
CA TYR A 165 -4.91 5.46 -3.76
C TYR A 165 -5.91 5.48 -4.92
N ARG A 166 -6.97 6.27 -4.79
CA ARG A 166 -8.00 6.43 -5.82
C ARG A 166 -7.49 7.12 -7.09
N ASP A 167 -6.66 8.15 -6.92
CA ASP A 167 -6.07 8.84 -8.08
C ASP A 167 -5.21 7.90 -8.91
N SER A 168 -4.59 6.92 -8.27
CA SER A 168 -3.81 5.86 -8.91
C SER A 168 -4.71 4.90 -9.68
N VAL A 169 -5.91 4.60 -9.17
CA VAL A 169 -6.89 3.78 -9.91
C VAL A 169 -7.25 4.44 -11.24
N ASP A 170 -7.59 5.73 -11.22
CA ASP A 170 -7.92 6.47 -12.45
C ASP A 170 -6.73 6.54 -13.42
N LEU A 171 -5.53 6.78 -12.90
CA LEU A 171 -4.31 6.83 -13.71
C LEU A 171 -4.03 5.47 -14.37
N ILE A 172 -4.02 4.40 -13.58
CA ILE A 172 -3.76 3.04 -14.06
C ILE A 172 -4.81 2.66 -15.11
N TYR A 173 -6.09 2.91 -14.84
CA TYR A 173 -7.17 2.64 -15.82
C TYR A 173 -6.92 3.37 -17.15
N LYS A 174 -6.64 4.67 -17.11
CA LYS A 174 -6.37 5.46 -18.33
C LYS A 174 -5.16 4.92 -19.07
N LYS A 175 -4.05 4.66 -18.36
CA LYS A 175 -2.82 4.16 -18.97
C LYS A 175 -2.97 2.76 -19.55
N LEU A 176 -3.68 1.86 -18.89
CA LEU A 176 -3.97 0.54 -19.46
C LEU A 176 -4.85 0.63 -20.70
N THR A 177 -5.87 1.49 -20.69
CA THR A 177 -6.75 1.71 -21.85
C THR A 177 -5.98 2.32 -23.02
N GLU A 178 -5.10 3.30 -22.77
CA GLU A 178 -4.19 3.89 -23.76
C GLU A 178 -3.24 2.83 -24.37
N LEU A 179 -2.88 1.81 -23.60
CA LEU A 179 -2.05 0.69 -24.04
C LEU A 179 -2.84 -0.45 -24.71
N GLY A 180 -4.16 -0.27 -24.93
CA GLY A 180 -5.03 -1.26 -25.57
C GLY A 180 -5.54 -2.37 -24.65
N ILE A 181 -5.33 -2.25 -23.33
CA ILE A 181 -5.79 -3.23 -22.33
C ILE A 181 -7.16 -2.80 -21.80
N SER A 182 -8.18 -3.64 -22.01
CA SER A 182 -9.52 -3.39 -21.51
C SER A 182 -9.55 -3.47 -19.97
N ALA A 183 -9.95 -2.38 -19.34
CA ALA A 183 -9.96 -2.27 -17.88
C ALA A 183 -11.29 -1.74 -17.34
N GLY A 184 -11.60 -2.08 -16.09
CA GLY A 184 -12.68 -1.52 -15.29
C GLY A 184 -12.16 -1.01 -13.95
N ILE A 185 -12.96 -0.19 -13.26
CA ILE A 185 -12.60 0.44 -11.98
C ILE A 185 -13.56 0.02 -10.86
N LEU A 186 -13.02 -0.39 -9.71
CA LEU A 186 -13.80 -0.67 -8.49
C LEU A 186 -13.28 0.15 -7.29
N ILE A 187 -13.99 1.25 -6.98
CA ILE A 187 -13.69 2.14 -5.85
C ILE A 187 -14.83 2.09 -4.82
N GLY A 188 -14.49 2.28 -3.54
CA GLY A 188 -15.44 2.35 -2.43
C GLY A 188 -16.47 3.47 -2.47
N LYS A 189 -17.53 3.32 -1.67
CA LYS A 189 -18.64 4.29 -1.59
C LYS A 189 -18.26 5.65 -1.01
N ALA A 190 -17.23 5.73 -0.16
CA ALA A 190 -16.95 6.95 0.60
C ALA A 190 -16.56 8.13 -0.32
N GLY A 191 -17.01 9.36 -0.04
CA GLY A 191 -16.65 10.56 -0.78
C GLY A 191 -17.26 10.69 -2.18
N ASP A 192 -17.14 11.87 -2.78
CA ASP A 192 -17.86 12.26 -4.01
C ASP A 192 -17.50 11.41 -5.25
N THR A 193 -16.31 10.80 -5.25
CA THR A 193 -15.82 9.93 -6.32
C THR A 193 -16.10 8.44 -6.10
N GLY A 194 -16.85 8.10 -5.05
CA GLY A 194 -17.16 6.72 -4.72
C GLY A 194 -18.20 6.07 -5.65
N LEU A 195 -18.07 4.77 -5.90
CA LEU A 195 -19.08 4.05 -6.67
C LEU A 195 -20.27 3.67 -5.78
N LYS A 196 -21.49 3.94 -6.25
CA LYS A 196 -22.72 3.43 -5.64
C LYS A 196 -22.73 1.90 -5.68
N GLN A 197 -23.36 1.25 -4.69
CA GLN A 197 -23.39 -0.22 -4.58
C GLN A 197 -23.86 -0.92 -5.85
N LYS A 198 -24.92 -0.40 -6.49
CA LYS A 198 -25.46 -0.94 -7.73
C LYS A 198 -24.40 -0.97 -8.84
N LYS A 199 -23.64 0.12 -9.00
CA LYS A 199 -22.56 0.22 -10.00
C LYS A 199 -21.36 -0.66 -9.66
N GLN A 200 -21.09 -0.87 -8.36
CA GLN A 200 -20.06 -1.83 -7.93
C GLN A 200 -20.44 -3.26 -8.31
N ILE A 201 -21.69 -3.67 -8.06
CA ILE A 201 -22.22 -4.99 -8.44
C ILE A 201 -22.16 -5.15 -9.97
N GLU A 202 -22.63 -4.16 -10.72
CA GLU A 202 -22.57 -4.14 -12.19
C GLU A 202 -21.14 -4.27 -12.72
N THR A 203 -20.19 -3.53 -12.13
CA THR A 203 -18.78 -3.62 -12.54
C THR A 203 -18.21 -5.00 -12.28
N VAL A 204 -18.51 -5.60 -11.12
CA VAL A 204 -18.08 -6.98 -10.79
C VAL A 204 -18.72 -7.99 -11.75
N GLN A 205 -19.98 -7.79 -12.13
CA GLN A 205 -20.66 -8.64 -13.11
C GLN A 205 -20.03 -8.51 -14.49
N ASN A 206 -19.80 -7.30 -14.98
CA ASN A 206 -19.10 -7.07 -16.26
C ASN A 206 -17.70 -7.70 -16.27
N PHE A 207 -16.99 -7.67 -15.14
CA PHE A 207 -15.71 -8.37 -14.99
C PHE A 207 -15.87 -9.89 -15.03
N ARG A 208 -16.90 -10.45 -14.39
CA ARG A 208 -17.25 -11.88 -14.46
C ARG A 208 -17.60 -12.32 -15.88
N ASP A 209 -18.31 -11.48 -16.62
CA ASP A 209 -18.75 -11.76 -17.98
C ASP A 209 -17.64 -11.53 -19.03
N GLY A 210 -16.49 -11.00 -18.60
CA GLY A 210 -15.33 -10.81 -19.48
C GLY A 210 -15.43 -9.57 -20.37
N VAL A 211 -16.29 -8.62 -20.04
CA VAL A 211 -16.42 -7.32 -20.74
C VAL A 211 -15.09 -6.56 -20.75
N PHE A 212 -14.28 -6.73 -19.71
CA PHE A 212 -12.91 -6.23 -19.66
C PHE A 212 -11.98 -7.23 -18.97
N GLN A 213 -10.72 -7.22 -19.37
CA GLN A 213 -9.70 -8.14 -18.90
C GLN A 213 -9.19 -7.79 -17.49
N VAL A 214 -9.10 -6.49 -17.18
CA VAL A 214 -8.45 -6.01 -15.96
C VAL A 214 -9.45 -5.29 -15.06
N LEU A 215 -9.46 -5.59 -13.76
CA LEU A 215 -10.17 -4.82 -12.77
C LEU A 215 -9.16 -4.07 -11.88
N VAL A 216 -9.23 -2.75 -11.85
CA VAL A 216 -8.38 -1.91 -10.98
C VAL A 216 -9.19 -1.47 -9.77
N ALA A 217 -8.74 -1.82 -8.57
CA ALA A 217 -9.51 -1.64 -7.36
C ALA A 217 -8.73 -0.99 -6.22
N THR A 218 -9.45 -0.20 -5.41
CA THR A 218 -9.00 0.13 -4.05
C THR A 218 -9.35 -0.97 -3.05
N ARG A 219 -8.97 -0.81 -1.77
CA ARG A 219 -9.28 -1.72 -0.65
C ARG A 219 -10.74 -2.18 -0.53
N VAL A 220 -11.69 -1.58 -1.24
CA VAL A 220 -13.08 -2.06 -1.30
C VAL A 220 -13.24 -3.40 -2.01
N GLY A 221 -12.27 -3.82 -2.83
CA GLY A 221 -12.24 -5.22 -3.28
C GLY A 221 -12.03 -6.24 -2.14
N GLU A 222 -11.64 -5.78 -0.94
CA GLU A 222 -11.49 -6.61 0.26
C GLU A 222 -12.82 -6.76 1.05
N GLU A 223 -13.77 -5.83 0.91
CA GLU A 223 -14.99 -5.73 1.74
C GLU A 223 -16.18 -6.55 1.22
N GLY A 224 -15.99 -7.85 1.00
CA GLY A 224 -17.09 -8.79 0.80
C GLY A 224 -17.73 -8.81 -0.60
N LEU A 225 -17.19 -8.05 -1.55
CA LEU A 225 -17.50 -8.27 -2.96
C LEU A 225 -16.83 -9.59 -3.39
N ASP A 226 -17.65 -10.53 -3.85
CA ASP A 226 -17.19 -11.77 -4.44
C ASP A 226 -16.66 -11.50 -5.84
N ILE A 227 -15.41 -11.06 -5.94
CA ILE A 227 -14.74 -10.89 -7.24
C ILE A 227 -14.51 -12.28 -7.83
N ALA A 228 -14.73 -12.42 -9.14
CA ALA A 228 -14.56 -13.64 -9.91
C ALA A 228 -13.19 -14.32 -9.68
N GLU A 229 -13.08 -15.59 -10.06
CA GLU A 229 -11.78 -16.25 -10.19
C GLU A 229 -10.91 -15.49 -11.23
N VAL A 230 -9.67 -15.21 -10.85
CA VAL A 230 -8.72 -14.42 -11.66
C VAL A 230 -7.41 -15.18 -11.81
N ASN A 231 -6.80 -15.04 -12.98
CA ASN A 231 -5.54 -15.69 -13.33
C ASN A 231 -4.33 -15.00 -12.70
N GLN A 232 -4.47 -13.72 -12.33
CA GLN A 232 -3.42 -12.98 -11.66
C GLN A 232 -3.96 -11.87 -10.78
N VAL A 233 -3.30 -11.65 -9.64
CA VAL A 233 -3.52 -10.51 -8.75
C VAL A 233 -2.24 -9.70 -8.66
N ILE A 234 -2.33 -8.39 -8.84
CA ILE A 234 -1.18 -7.49 -8.86
C ILE A 234 -1.37 -6.39 -7.82
N PHE A 235 -0.45 -6.28 -6.86
CA PHE A 235 -0.39 -5.16 -5.94
C PHE A 235 0.51 -4.07 -6.52
N TYR A 236 -0.09 -2.94 -6.88
CA TYR A 236 0.62 -1.80 -7.46
C TYR A 236 1.48 -1.07 -6.43
N ASP A 237 0.97 -0.91 -5.21
CA ASP A 237 1.70 -0.43 -4.05
C ASP A 237 1.68 -1.46 -2.93
N ASN A 238 2.74 -1.49 -2.13
CA ASN A 238 2.91 -2.54 -1.15
C ASN A 238 2.16 -2.21 0.14
N VAL A 239 0.95 -2.75 0.27
CA VAL A 239 0.17 -2.71 1.52
C VAL A 239 0.20 -4.08 2.19
N PRO A 240 1.00 -4.29 3.26
CA PRO A 240 1.20 -5.62 3.84
C PRO A 240 -0.04 -6.28 4.43
N SER A 241 -1.04 -5.48 4.83
CA SER A 241 -2.33 -6.02 5.28
C SER A 241 -3.13 -6.60 4.11
N SER A 242 -3.17 -5.89 2.99
CA SER A 242 -3.91 -6.25 1.78
C SER A 242 -3.34 -7.49 1.11
N VAL A 243 -2.02 -7.56 0.98
CA VAL A 243 -1.33 -8.76 0.46
C VAL A 243 -1.69 -10.00 1.28
N ARG A 244 -1.60 -9.89 2.61
CA ARG A 244 -1.94 -11.00 3.51
C ARG A 244 -3.42 -11.36 3.48
N PHE A 245 -4.31 -10.39 3.31
CA PHE A 245 -5.73 -10.64 3.18
C PHE A 245 -6.02 -11.50 1.95
N ILE A 246 -5.45 -11.15 0.79
CA ILE A 246 -5.63 -11.93 -0.44
C ILE A 246 -5.00 -13.32 -0.33
N GLN A 247 -3.79 -13.44 0.21
CA GLN A 247 -3.16 -14.74 0.45
C GLN A 247 -4.01 -15.65 1.35
N ARG A 248 -4.67 -15.09 2.37
CA ARG A 248 -5.59 -15.84 3.23
C ARG A 248 -6.87 -16.27 2.50
N ARG A 249 -7.44 -15.39 1.68
CA ARG A 249 -8.64 -15.72 0.89
C ARG A 249 -8.37 -16.77 -0.18
N GLY A 250 -7.16 -16.79 -0.76
CA GLY A 250 -6.73 -17.89 -1.63
C GLY A 250 -6.68 -19.25 -0.93
N ARG A 251 -6.60 -19.27 0.41
CA ARG A 251 -6.60 -20.50 1.22
C ARG A 251 -7.98 -20.96 1.65
N THR A 252 -9.06 -20.23 1.37
CA THR A 252 -10.43 -20.61 1.76
C THR A 252 -11.16 -21.42 0.67
N GLY A 253 -10.46 -22.27 -0.09
CA GLY A 253 -11.07 -23.26 -0.99
C GLY A 253 -11.46 -22.78 -2.40
N ARG A 254 -11.01 -21.60 -2.85
CA ARG A 254 -11.07 -21.26 -4.29
C ARG A 254 -9.92 -21.98 -4.98
N LYS A 255 -10.24 -22.82 -5.97
CA LYS A 255 -9.29 -23.78 -6.55
C LYS A 255 -8.12 -23.13 -7.27
N ASP A 256 -8.26 -21.93 -7.84
CA ASP A 256 -7.18 -21.24 -8.52
C ASP A 256 -7.07 -19.75 -8.11
N THR A 257 -6.35 -19.44 -7.03
CA THR A 257 -5.69 -18.12 -7.02
C THR A 257 -4.49 -18.20 -7.94
N GLY A 258 -4.65 -17.66 -9.14
CA GLY A 258 -3.55 -17.52 -10.08
C GLY A 258 -2.43 -16.61 -9.55
N LYS A 259 -1.45 -16.34 -10.39
CA LYS A 259 -0.16 -15.71 -10.04
C LYS A 259 -0.34 -14.43 -9.20
N LEU A 260 0.30 -14.37 -8.03
CA LEU A 260 0.29 -13.18 -7.18
C LEU A 260 1.57 -12.38 -7.39
N VAL A 261 1.44 -11.10 -7.75
CA VAL A 261 2.56 -10.20 -8.02
C VAL A 261 2.48 -8.98 -7.10
N VAL A 262 3.61 -8.56 -6.53
CA VAL A 262 3.73 -7.31 -5.77
C VAL A 262 4.84 -6.46 -6.37
N LEU A 263 4.50 -5.25 -6.80
CA LEU A 263 5.46 -4.27 -7.28
C LEU A 263 6.11 -3.53 -6.11
N ILE A 264 7.43 -3.36 -6.18
CA ILE A 264 8.22 -2.61 -5.19
C ILE A 264 9.03 -1.55 -5.93
N ALA A 265 8.77 -0.27 -5.67
CA ALA A 265 9.70 0.79 -6.07
C ALA A 265 10.94 0.77 -5.15
N LYS A 266 12.15 0.63 -5.72
CA LYS A 266 13.38 0.59 -4.92
C LYS A 266 13.69 1.94 -4.25
N ASN A 267 14.29 1.90 -3.06
CA ASN A 267 14.62 3.07 -2.25
C ASN A 267 13.40 3.95 -1.91
N THR A 268 12.25 3.33 -1.66
CA THR A 268 10.99 4.00 -1.35
C THR A 268 10.26 3.38 -0.15
N ILE A 269 9.10 3.96 0.19
CA ILE A 269 8.17 3.41 1.15
C ILE A 269 7.75 1.95 0.86
N ASP A 270 7.74 1.50 -0.41
CA ASP A 270 7.38 0.11 -0.74
C ASP A 270 8.35 -0.91 -0.14
N GLU A 271 9.65 -0.64 -0.19
CA GLU A 271 10.69 -1.50 0.43
C GLU A 271 10.52 -1.51 1.96
N THR A 272 10.21 -0.37 2.54
CA THR A 272 9.92 -0.26 3.97
C THR A 272 8.75 -1.18 4.34
N TYR A 273 7.66 -1.14 3.58
CA TYR A 273 6.52 -2.03 3.79
C TYR A 273 6.85 -3.50 3.54
N TYR A 274 7.72 -3.81 2.59
CA TYR A 274 8.16 -5.18 2.30
C TYR A 274 8.89 -5.77 3.50
N TRP A 275 9.85 -5.03 4.07
CA TRP A 275 10.59 -5.46 5.25
C TRP A 275 9.72 -5.55 6.50
N ILE A 276 8.74 -4.65 6.66
CA ILE A 276 7.76 -4.74 7.74
C ILE A 276 6.90 -6.01 7.58
N GLY A 277 6.47 -6.30 6.35
CA GLY A 277 5.72 -7.52 6.02
C GLY A 277 6.51 -8.78 6.35
N LYS A 278 7.75 -8.89 5.86
CA LYS A 278 8.64 -10.02 6.16
C LYS A 278 8.89 -10.21 7.65
N ARG A 279 9.19 -9.13 8.39
CA ARG A 279 9.39 -9.19 9.84
C ARG A 279 8.15 -9.71 10.57
N LYS A 280 6.95 -9.22 10.21
CA LYS A 280 5.69 -9.69 10.82
C LYS A 280 5.42 -11.16 10.52
N MET A 281 5.71 -11.63 9.31
CA MET A 281 5.57 -13.05 8.96
C MET A 281 6.53 -13.94 9.75
N SER A 282 7.80 -13.55 9.85
CA SER A 282 8.80 -14.27 10.65
C SER A 282 8.42 -14.34 12.13
N ALA A 283 7.93 -13.23 12.70
CA ALA A 283 7.49 -13.18 14.08
C ALA A 283 6.26 -14.07 14.32
N ALA A 284 5.28 -14.05 13.40
CA ALA A 284 4.10 -14.91 13.49
C ALA A 284 4.47 -16.40 13.40
N LYS A 285 5.41 -16.78 12.52
CA LYS A 285 5.91 -18.15 12.42
C LYS A 285 6.57 -18.59 13.73
N SER A 286 7.49 -17.78 14.27
CA SER A 286 8.16 -18.08 15.54
C SER A 286 7.18 -18.23 16.71
N MET A 287 6.15 -17.37 16.78
CA MET A 287 5.09 -17.49 17.80
C MET A 287 4.26 -18.77 17.62
N GLY A 288 3.93 -19.14 16.38
CA GLY A 288 3.23 -20.38 16.08
C GLY A 288 4.04 -21.63 16.45
N ASP A 289 5.35 -21.63 16.18
CA ASP A 289 6.25 -22.72 16.55
C ASP A 289 6.35 -22.86 18.08
N LYS A 290 6.44 -21.73 18.81
CA LYS A 290 6.40 -21.73 20.29
C LYS A 290 5.08 -22.28 20.82
N MET A 291 3.94 -21.87 20.25
CA MET A 291 2.62 -22.34 20.68
C MET A 291 2.45 -23.84 20.42
N THR A 292 2.93 -24.34 19.27
CA THR A 292 2.88 -25.76 18.93
C THR A 292 3.66 -26.59 19.94
N LYS A 293 4.88 -26.17 20.29
CA LYS A 293 5.69 -26.82 21.34
C LYS A 293 5.02 -26.83 22.72
N VAL A 294 4.29 -25.77 23.07
CA VAL A 294 3.54 -25.70 24.34
C VAL A 294 2.37 -26.69 24.33
N LEU A 295 1.65 -26.80 23.21
CA LEU A 295 0.54 -27.74 23.06
C LEU A 295 1.01 -29.20 23.09
N GLU A 296 2.10 -29.52 22.38
CA GLU A 296 2.72 -30.86 22.41
C GLU A 296 3.13 -31.25 23.83
N LYS A 297 3.79 -30.34 24.56
CA LYS A 297 4.18 -30.56 25.96
C LYS A 297 2.97 -30.77 26.89
N ASN A 298 1.87 -30.07 26.67
CA ASN A 298 0.66 -30.23 27.47
C ASN A 298 -0.07 -31.55 27.16
N GLN A 299 -0.08 -32.00 25.91
CA GLN A 299 -0.61 -33.32 25.52
C GLN A 299 0.23 -34.47 26.10
N GLU A 300 1.56 -34.34 26.13
CA GLU A 300 2.43 -35.30 26.82
C GLU A 300 2.09 -35.38 28.32
N ILE A 301 1.86 -34.24 28.99
CA ILE A 301 1.48 -34.18 30.41
C ILE A 301 0.10 -34.82 30.65
N GLU A 302 -0.88 -34.59 29.78
CA GLU A 302 -2.20 -35.23 29.87
C GLU A 302 -2.13 -36.74 29.65
N SER A 303 -1.34 -37.20 28.67
CA SER A 303 -1.15 -38.64 28.40
C SER A 303 -0.46 -39.37 29.55
N GLN A 304 0.46 -38.71 30.26
CA GLN A 304 1.13 -39.25 31.46
C GLN A 304 0.19 -39.34 32.66
N LYS A 305 -0.78 -38.41 32.80
CA LYS A 305 -1.80 -38.49 33.87
C LYS A 305 -2.77 -39.64 33.65
N THR A 306 -3.23 -39.85 32.41
CA THR A 306 -4.09 -41.00 32.08
C THR A 306 -3.42 -42.36 32.26
N GLY A 307 -2.08 -42.42 32.19
CA GLY A 307 -1.32 -43.66 32.42
C GLY A 307 -1.14 -44.03 33.89
N LEU A 308 -1.08 -43.05 34.80
CA LEU A 308 -1.01 -43.30 36.25
C LEU A 308 -2.38 -43.58 36.87
N ASP A 309 -3.43 -42.90 36.38
CA ASP A 309 -4.80 -43.06 36.88
C ASP A 309 -5.50 -44.34 36.34
N ALA A 310 -4.89 -45.07 35.41
CA ALA A 310 -5.39 -46.36 34.90
C ALA A 310 -5.07 -47.56 35.82
N PHE A 311 -4.39 -47.34 36.95
CA PHE A 311 -3.98 -48.39 37.90
C PHE A 311 -4.42 -48.13 39.36
N ILE A 312 -5.42 -47.26 39.58
CA ILE A 312 -6.09 -47.08 40.88
C ILE A 312 -7.57 -47.46 40.76
#